data_AF-A0A1F3NT55-F1
#
_entry.id   AF-A0A1F3NT55-F1
#
_cell.length_a   1.000
_cell.length_b   1.000
_cell.length_c   1.000
_cell.angle_alpha   90.00
_cell.angle_beta   90.00
_cell.angle_gamma   90.00
#
_symmetry.space_group_name_H-M   'P 1'
#
loop_
_entity.id
_entity.type
_entity.pdbx_description
1 polymer ?
#
loop_
_entity_poly.entity_id
_entity_poly.type
_entity_poly.pdbx_seq_one_letter_code
_entity_poly.pdbx_strand_id
1 'polypeptide(L)' 'MIPYVRDIIKCDPADTLQKGKCPVLAISGEKDLQASPNQNLSAMDKALKSGNDKNLLKILNLKN' A
#
# COMPACT_ATOMS: atom_id res chain seq x y z
N MET A 1 -4.87 10.79 -24.41
CA MET A 1 -4.69 10.48 -22.98
C MET A 1 -4.47 11.80 -22.25
N ILE A 2 -5.30 12.13 -21.25
CA ILE A 2 -5.10 13.36 -20.46
C ILE A 2 -3.74 13.29 -19.74
N PRO A 3 -2.95 14.39 -19.67
CA PRO A 3 -1.57 14.39 -19.15
C PRO A 3 -1.41 13.66 -17.81
N TYR A 4 -2.35 13.85 -16.90
CA TYR A 4 -2.39 13.22 -15.57
C TYR A 4 -2.30 11.69 -15.58
N VAL A 5 -2.91 11.01 -16.56
CA VAL A 5 -2.90 9.54 -16.63
C VAL A 5 -1.49 9.02 -16.92
N ARG A 6 -0.67 9.78 -17.66
CA ARG A 6 0.73 9.41 -17.93
C ARG A 6 1.55 9.38 -16.65
N ASP A 7 1.28 10.29 -15.74
CA ASP A 7 2.03 10.40 -14.49
C ASP A 7 1.61 9.33 -13.48
N ILE A 8 0.31 9.01 -13.38
CA ILE A 8 -0.17 7.89 -12.55
C ILE A 8 0.46 6.58 -13.00
N ILE A 9 0.47 6.29 -14.31
CA ILE A 9 1.01 5.02 -14.83
C ILE A 9 2.49 4.84 -14.51
N LYS A 10 3.25 5.94 -14.41
CA LYS A 10 4.68 5.92 -14.11
C LYS A 10 4.97 5.90 -12.61
N CYS A 11 4.01 6.28 -11.77
CA CYS A 11 4.20 6.39 -10.34
C CYS A 11 4.08 4.99 -9.71
N ASP A 12 5.19 4.45 -9.18
CA ASP A 12 5.15 3.30 -8.30
C ASP A 12 4.98 3.76 -6.85
N PRO A 13 3.86 3.45 -6.16
CA PRO A 13 3.67 3.80 -4.76
C PRO A 13 4.73 3.23 -3.82
N ALA A 14 5.38 2.11 -4.19
CA ALA A 14 6.39 1.46 -3.35
C ALA A 14 7.58 2.38 -3.08
N ASP A 15 8.00 3.19 -4.05
CA ASP A 15 9.12 4.13 -3.93
C ASP A 15 8.90 5.17 -2.82
N THR A 16 7.64 5.52 -2.59
CA THR A 16 7.26 6.46 -1.53
C THR A 16 7.11 5.73 -0.19
N LEU A 17 6.47 4.56 -0.19
CA LEU A 17 6.27 3.76 1.03
C LEU A 17 7.59 3.35 1.68
N GLN A 18 8.61 2.99 0.90
CA GLN A 18 9.95 2.65 1.40
C GLN A 18 10.61 3.79 2.21
N LYS A 19 10.24 5.05 1.94
CA LYS A 19 10.83 6.21 2.63
C LYS A 19 10.12 6.51 3.96
N GLY A 20 8.98 5.86 4.23
CA GLY A 20 8.21 6.02 5.46
C GLY A 20 8.97 5.50 6.69
N LYS A 21 8.94 6.28 7.78
CA LYS A 21 9.63 5.95 9.05
C LYS A 21 8.67 5.79 10.24
N CYS A 22 7.40 6.16 10.07
CA CYS A 22 6.40 6.06 11.11
C CYS A 22 5.70 4.68 11.06
N PRO A 23 5.21 4.18 12.21
CA PRO A 23 4.29 3.05 12.22
C PRO A 23 3.07 3.30 11.34
N VAL A 24 2.64 2.27 10.61
CA VAL A 24 1.51 2.32 9.69
C VAL A 24 0.43 1.34 10.16
N LEU A 25 -0.81 1.81 10.18
CA LEU A 25 -2.00 0.97 10.30
C LEU A 25 -2.67 0.93 8.92
N ALA A 26 -2.61 -0.21 8.24
CA ALA A 26 -3.29 -0.41 6.97
C ALA A 26 -4.65 -1.08 7.21
N ILE A 27 -5.69 -0.48 6.63
CA ILE A 27 -7.08 -0.92 6.76
C ILE A 27 -7.60 -1.19 5.35
N SER A 28 -8.25 -2.32 5.17
CA SER A 28 -8.93 -2.67 3.92
C SER A 28 -10.24 -3.42 4.23
N GLY A 29 -11.20 -3.37 3.32
CA GLY A 29 -12.48 -4.06 3.45
C GLY A 29 -12.48 -5.38 2.69
N GLU A 30 -12.95 -6.47 3.30
CA GLU A 30 -12.89 -7.82 2.70
C GLU A 30 -13.56 -7.92 1.32
N LYS A 31 -14.58 -7.08 1.09
CA LYS A 31 -15.39 -7.06 -0.14
C LYS A 31 -15.01 -5.94 -1.12
N ASP A 32 -13.85 -5.30 -0.94
CA ASP A 32 -13.37 -4.30 -1.89
C ASP A 32 -13.01 -4.97 -3.23
N LEU A 33 -13.83 -4.73 -4.26
CA LEU A 33 -13.63 -5.26 -5.60
C LEU A 33 -12.71 -4.39 -6.47
N GLN A 34 -12.44 -3.16 -6.06
CA GLN A 34 -11.58 -2.23 -6.80
C GLN A 34 -10.11 -2.40 -6.39
N ALA A 35 -9.86 -2.72 -5.12
CA ALA A 35 -8.52 -2.95 -4.57
C ALA A 35 -8.51 -4.20 -3.69
N SER A 36 -8.18 -5.36 -4.28
CA SER A 36 -8.11 -6.63 -3.56
C SER A 36 -7.28 -6.49 -2.28
N PRO A 37 -7.86 -6.73 -1.08
CA PRO A 37 -7.17 -6.54 0.19
C PRO A 37 -5.88 -7.36 0.27
N ASN A 38 -5.94 -8.62 -0.15
CA ASN A 38 -4.81 -9.54 -0.07
C ASN A 38 -3.63 -9.08 -0.92
N GLN A 39 -3.89 -8.59 -2.13
CA GLN A 39 -2.84 -8.11 -3.03
C GLN A 39 -2.26 -6.78 -2.52
N ASN A 40 -3.13 -5.83 -2.18
CA ASN A 40 -2.70 -4.48 -1.81
C ASN A 40 -1.95 -4.46 -0.48
N LEU A 41 -2.48 -5.13 0.55
CA LEU A 41 -1.85 -5.19 1.87
C LEU A 41 -0.49 -5.93 1.82
N SER A 42 -0.38 -6.99 1.02
CA SER A 42 0.90 -7.70 0.85
C SER A 42 1.95 -6.84 0.14
N ALA A 43 1.56 -6.08 -0.89
CA ALA A 43 2.46 -5.16 -1.57
C ALA A 43 2.93 -4.02 -0.65
N MET A 44 2.02 -3.44 0.13
CA MET A 44 2.34 -2.39 1.12
C MET A 44 3.29 -2.90 2.21
N ASP A 45 3.06 -4.09 2.76
CA ASP A 45 3.93 -4.70 3.77
C ASP A 45 5.36 -4.86 3.26
N LYS A 46 5.50 -5.41 2.04
CA LYS A 46 6.81 -5.56 1.39
C LYS A 46 7.49 -4.21 1.18
N ALA A 47 6.80 -3.22 0.60
CA ALA A 47 7.38 -1.92 0.34
C ALA A 47 7.84 -1.21 1.62
N LEU A 48 7.03 -1.22 2.68
CA LEU A 48 7.38 -0.59 3.96
C LEU A 48 8.59 -1.28 4.61
N LYS A 49 8.65 -2.61 4.60
CA LYS A 49 9.77 -3.37 5.17
C LYS A 49 11.05 -3.28 4.35
N SER A 50 10.95 -3.12 3.02
CA SER A 50 12.11 -2.90 2.15
C SER A 50 12.83 -1.58 2.44
N GLY A 51 12.09 -0.57 2.92
CA GLY A 51 12.65 0.72 3.31
C GLY A 51 13.29 0.73 4.70
N ASN A 52 12.65 0.04 5.63
CA ASN A 52 13.12 -0.15 7.00
C ASN A 52 12.43 -1.40 7.55
N ASP A 53 13.20 -2.43 7.87
CA ASP A 53 12.71 -3.70 8.39
C ASP A 53 11.99 -3.56 9.74
N LYS A 54 12.28 -2.48 10.47
CA LYS A 54 11.60 -2.11 11.73
C LYS A 54 10.29 -1.35 11.54
N ASN A 55 9.88 -1.07 10.30
CA ASN A 55 8.59 -0.44 10.05
C ASN A 55 7.46 -1.34 10.53
N LEU A 56 6.67 -0.81 11.45
CA LEU A 56 5.54 -1.53 12.03
C LEU A 56 4.33 -1.34 11.13
N LEU A 57 3.89 -2.41 10.48
CA LEU A 57 2.62 -2.46 9.78
C LEU A 57 1.62 -3.32 10.58
N LYS A 58 0.49 -2.72 10.98
CA LYS A 58 -0.66 -3.46 11.48
C LYS A 58 -1.71 -3.53 10.39
N ILE A 59 -2.18 -4.75 10.08
CA ILE A 59 -3.20 -4.97 9.06
C ILE A 59 -4.55 -5.24 9.75
N LEU A 60 -5.57 -4.49 9.36
CA LEU A 60 -6.95 -4.73 9.76
C LEU A 60 -7.81 -4.97 8.52
N ASN A 61 -8.41 -6.17 8.44
CA ASN A 61 -9.38 -6.49 7.40
C ASN A 61 -10.79 -6.41 8.01
N LEU A 62 -11.57 -5.45 7.54
CA LEU A 62 -12.93 -5.24 8.02
C LEU A 62 -13.88 -6.23 7.33
N LYS A 63 -14.51 -7.07 8.14
CA LYS A 63 -15.53 -8.02 7.69
C LYS A 63 -16.90 -7.39 7.84
N ASN A 64 -17.69 -7.44 6.77
CA ASN A 64 -19.13 -7.11 6.76
C ASN A 64 -19.94 -8.40 6.63
#